data_AF-A0AA36HS44-F1
#
_entry.id   AF-A0AA36HS44-F1
#
_cell.length_a   1.000
_cell.length_b   1.000
_cell.length_c   1.000
_cell.angle_alpha   90.00
_cell.angle_beta   90.00
_cell.angle_gamma   90.00
#
_symmetry.space_group_name_H-M   'P 1'
#
loop_
_entity.id
_entity.type
_entity.pdbx_description
1 polymer ?
#
loop_
_entity_poly.entity_id
_entity_poly.type
_entity_poly.pdbx_seq_one_letter_code
_entity_poly.pdbx_strand_id
1 'polypeptide(L)'
;MKFVALLLLAYWPSLDAASLRSKMRRAKMTFVEEQMSMQMKMMMPEKATLDHIEASILNMARSKTSKQDTSGSNLTAFLDQIQDLLDTTMKKNILQRQNQTQNDLDEAYANMTTCTHPNDTDLVESLKQLDETHLQCRQEQDRMWSDYNTTCIVARKIFEDEKEAVCNAYEQAKVFPPPVTTCAMGAGTPVPTIGHYLIDMEKFFTAAYDALAAKKHACESIGDFPNDELCKQKICEYHDKRIGCDKTQEAFEKPACDGHKQYQCSGYSDCYAQKKDIYDNVNTLAKENEKAAKAEWRAVLRIECLLQALTVPEGEIEEAISACKAKTHSTKPVELTYRTEVPAERACTEVYLQPGMAAFSSTWYAGLPTATPAASCASACCMAESFNPTYPSDVACPYVPGATTTLTTTTTTKLVITTTTKAAAAAAAATKVATFGGFGGFPR
;
A
#
# COMPACT_ATOMS: atom_id res chain seq x y z
N MET A 1 24.60 9.04 45.12
CA MET A 1 25.53 8.64 44.04
C MET A 1 24.77 7.97 42.87
N LYS A 2 23.90 8.72 42.16
CA LYS A 2 23.15 8.23 40.96
C LYS A 2 22.80 9.40 40.01
N PHE A 3 23.75 10.28 39.70
CA PHE A 3 23.47 11.45 38.85
C PHE A 3 24.57 11.81 37.82
N VAL A 4 25.55 10.93 37.58
CA VAL A 4 26.69 11.23 36.68
C VAL A 4 26.73 10.32 35.44
N ALA A 5 25.87 9.30 35.33
CA ALA A 5 25.90 8.34 34.22
C ALA A 5 25.04 8.73 32.98
N LEU A 6 24.37 9.89 32.98
CA LEU A 6 23.39 10.26 31.94
C LEU A 6 23.82 11.42 31.02
N LEU A 7 25.07 11.92 31.16
CA LEU A 7 25.56 13.07 30.39
C LEU A 7 26.64 12.74 29.34
N LEU A 8 26.95 11.46 29.09
CA LEU A 8 28.00 11.04 28.15
C LEU A 8 27.50 10.47 26.80
N LEU A 9 26.20 10.52 26.49
CA LEU A 9 25.66 10.06 25.20
C LEU A 9 25.24 11.20 24.24
N ALA A 10 25.49 12.47 24.57
CA ALA A 10 25.04 13.61 23.77
C ALA A 10 26.11 14.18 22.80
N TYR A 11 27.23 13.49 22.58
CA TYR A 11 28.33 14.01 21.75
C TYR A 11 28.91 12.95 20.79
N TRP A 12 28.05 12.23 20.08
CA TRP A 12 28.45 11.63 18.81
C TRP A 12 28.07 12.63 17.71
N PRO A 13 29.03 13.18 16.94
CA PRO A 13 28.66 13.94 15.75
C PRO A 13 27.83 13.01 14.87
N SER A 14 26.65 13.49 14.46
CA SER A 14 25.81 12.87 13.45
C SER A 14 26.66 12.64 12.20
N LEU A 15 27.28 11.47 12.11
CA LEU A 15 27.92 11.00 10.90
C LEU A 15 26.80 10.91 9.88
N ASP A 16 26.75 11.91 9.01
CA ASP A 16 25.77 12.03 7.94
C ASP A 16 25.72 10.70 7.18
N ALA A 17 24.54 10.07 7.17
CA ALA A 17 24.33 8.81 6.49
C ALA A 17 24.70 8.93 5.00
N ALA A 18 24.63 10.12 4.41
CA ALA A 18 25.11 10.41 3.06
C ALA A 18 26.65 10.27 2.93
N SER A 19 27.41 10.71 3.95
CA SER A 19 28.88 10.61 3.99
C SER A 19 29.35 9.16 4.12
N LEU A 20 28.69 8.36 4.95
CA LEU A 20 28.98 6.94 5.08
C LEU A 20 28.60 6.14 3.83
N ARG A 21 27.44 6.44 3.20
CA ARG A 21 27.06 5.86 1.90
C ARG A 21 28.05 6.22 0.79
N SER A 22 28.50 7.48 0.73
CA SER A 22 29.53 7.93 -0.22
C SER A 22 30.85 7.18 -0.04
N LYS A 23 31.31 7.01 1.21
CA LYS A 23 32.54 6.26 1.51
C LYS A 23 32.43 4.77 1.17
N MET A 24 31.28 4.13 1.43
CA MET A 24 31.06 2.74 1.03
C MET A 24 30.92 2.57 -0.49
N ARG A 25 30.29 3.52 -1.20
CA ARG A 25 30.24 3.54 -2.68
C ARG A 25 31.65 3.61 -3.26
N ARG A 26 32.50 4.47 -2.70
CA ARG A 26 33.91 4.61 -3.11
C ARG A 26 34.71 3.32 -2.90
N ALA A 27 34.49 2.60 -1.80
CA ALA A 27 35.20 1.34 -1.50
C ALA A 27 34.76 0.12 -2.35
N LYS A 28 33.51 0.09 -2.85
CA LYS A 28 33.07 -0.97 -3.78
C LYS A 28 33.53 -0.73 -5.21
N MET A 29 33.55 0.53 -5.66
CA MET A 29 34.11 0.88 -6.96
C MET A 29 35.59 0.53 -7.07
N THR A 30 36.37 0.78 -6.01
CA THR A 30 37.80 0.44 -6.01
C THR A 30 38.03 -1.05 -6.24
N PHE A 31 37.13 -1.94 -5.81
CA PHE A 31 37.32 -3.38 -6.07
C PHE A 31 37.17 -3.74 -7.56
N VAL A 32 36.17 -3.17 -8.24
CA VAL A 32 35.98 -3.41 -9.69
C VAL A 32 37.11 -2.76 -10.48
N GLU A 33 37.47 -1.50 -10.16
CA GLU A 33 38.60 -0.82 -10.77
C GLU A 33 39.92 -1.56 -10.53
N GLU A 34 40.16 -2.07 -9.33
CA GLU A 34 41.38 -2.77 -8.96
C GLU A 34 41.45 -4.17 -9.58
N GLN A 35 40.32 -4.87 -9.71
CA GLN A 35 40.25 -6.14 -10.42
C GLN A 35 40.51 -5.95 -11.92
N MET A 36 39.87 -4.96 -12.56
CA MET A 36 40.11 -4.67 -13.97
C MET A 36 41.54 -4.16 -14.21
N SER A 37 42.06 -3.31 -13.32
CA SER A 37 43.43 -2.80 -13.37
C SER A 37 44.47 -3.91 -13.18
N MET A 38 44.29 -4.82 -12.21
CA MET A 38 45.17 -5.98 -12.04
C MET A 38 45.12 -6.91 -13.26
N GLN A 39 43.93 -7.17 -13.78
CA GLN A 39 43.76 -8.02 -14.96
C GLN A 39 44.41 -7.40 -16.20
N MET A 40 44.33 -6.08 -16.37
CA MET A 40 45.06 -5.35 -17.41
C MET A 40 46.57 -5.44 -17.24
N LYS A 41 47.07 -5.22 -16.02
CA LYS A 41 48.49 -5.22 -15.72
C LYS A 41 49.13 -6.59 -15.92
N MET A 42 48.35 -7.66 -15.73
CA MET A 42 48.81 -9.04 -15.95
C MET A 42 48.73 -9.49 -17.41
N MET A 43 47.98 -8.79 -18.27
CA MET A 43 47.72 -9.27 -19.64
C MET A 43 48.23 -8.37 -20.77
N MET A 44 48.84 -7.21 -20.48
CA MET A 44 49.54 -6.43 -21.50
C MET A 44 50.96 -6.99 -21.70
N PRO A 45 51.32 -7.51 -22.90
CA PRO A 45 52.73 -7.50 -23.28
C PRO A 45 53.14 -6.03 -23.34
N GLU A 46 54.01 -5.63 -22.41
CA GLU A 46 54.47 -4.26 -22.29
C GLU A 46 54.86 -3.77 -23.68
N LYS A 47 54.31 -2.66 -24.18
CA LYS A 47 54.57 -2.13 -25.54
C LYS A 47 56.06 -2.21 -25.93
N ALA A 48 56.94 -2.07 -24.94
CA ALA A 48 58.38 -2.32 -25.04
C ALA A 48 58.75 -3.66 -25.70
N THR A 49 58.06 -4.76 -25.39
CA THR A 49 58.27 -6.08 -26.00
C THR A 49 57.99 -6.09 -27.50
N LEU A 50 56.89 -5.47 -27.95
CA LEU A 50 56.55 -5.33 -29.37
C LEU A 50 57.58 -4.45 -30.10
N ASP A 51 57.98 -3.33 -29.49
CA ASP A 51 59.02 -2.44 -30.03
C ASP A 51 60.38 -3.17 -30.15
N HIS A 52 60.71 -4.04 -29.18
CA HIS A 52 61.92 -4.87 -29.21
C HIS A 52 61.87 -5.95 -30.32
N ILE A 53 60.73 -6.61 -30.51
CA ILE A 53 60.54 -7.59 -31.59
C ILE A 53 60.70 -6.90 -32.94
N GLU A 54 60.07 -5.74 -33.14
CA GLU A 54 60.21 -4.96 -34.37
C GLU A 54 61.68 -4.59 -34.64
N ALA A 55 62.38 -4.06 -33.64
CA ALA A 55 63.80 -3.70 -33.78
C ALA A 55 64.68 -4.92 -34.13
N SER A 56 64.39 -6.08 -33.52
CA SER A 56 65.11 -7.32 -33.81
C SER A 56 64.89 -7.79 -35.25
N ILE A 57 63.66 -7.68 -35.77
CA ILE A 57 63.32 -8.00 -37.16
C ILE A 57 64.00 -7.06 -38.15
N LEU A 58 64.04 -5.76 -37.85
CA LEU A 58 64.74 -4.79 -38.70
C LEU A 58 66.26 -5.04 -38.72
N ASN A 59 66.86 -5.50 -37.61
CA ASN A 59 68.27 -5.88 -37.60
C ASN A 59 68.53 -7.16 -38.42
N MET A 60 67.62 -8.13 -38.39
CA MET A 60 67.69 -9.31 -39.25
C MET A 60 67.54 -8.98 -40.74
N ALA A 61 66.71 -7.97 -41.09
CA ALA A 61 66.61 -7.49 -42.47
C ALA A 61 67.97 -7.01 -43.00
N ARG A 62 68.67 -6.19 -42.20
CA ARG A 62 69.98 -5.63 -42.55
C ARG A 62 71.06 -6.70 -42.70
N SER A 63 71.04 -7.74 -41.85
CA SER A 63 71.99 -8.84 -41.97
C SER A 63 71.72 -9.68 -43.22
N LYS A 64 70.45 -9.87 -43.60
CA LYS A 64 70.08 -10.61 -44.81
C LYS A 64 70.54 -9.92 -46.10
N THR A 65 70.54 -8.58 -46.14
CA THR A 65 71.05 -7.79 -47.30
C THR A 65 72.58 -7.74 -47.42
N SER A 66 73.30 -8.34 -46.46
CA SER A 66 74.76 -8.27 -46.35
C SER A 66 75.45 -9.55 -46.85
N LYS A 67 75.13 -10.05 -48.06
CA LYS A 67 75.90 -11.02 -48.90
C LYS A 67 76.63 -12.23 -48.27
N GLN A 68 76.43 -12.58 -47.00
CA GLN A 68 77.15 -13.66 -46.34
C GLN A 68 76.28 -14.92 -46.31
N ASP A 69 76.36 -15.65 -47.42
CA ASP A 69 75.67 -16.91 -47.71
C ASP A 69 75.94 -17.99 -46.65
N THR A 70 74.86 -18.72 -46.29
CA THR A 70 74.74 -20.15 -45.85
C THR A 70 73.71 -20.44 -44.74
N SER A 71 73.07 -19.44 -44.11
CA SER A 71 72.11 -19.68 -42.99
C SER A 71 70.60 -19.65 -43.35
N GLY A 72 70.24 -19.74 -44.63
CA GLY A 72 68.85 -19.52 -45.11
C GLY A 72 67.76 -20.43 -44.51
N SER A 73 68.06 -21.70 -44.20
CA SER A 73 67.03 -22.63 -43.68
C SER A 73 66.63 -22.35 -42.23
N ASN A 74 67.56 -21.88 -41.40
CA ASN A 74 67.29 -21.60 -39.99
C ASN A 74 66.50 -20.30 -39.80
N LEU A 75 66.64 -19.35 -40.74
CA LEU A 75 65.88 -18.11 -40.70
C LEU A 75 64.39 -18.35 -40.96
N THR A 76 64.04 -19.13 -41.98
CA THR A 76 62.62 -19.42 -42.29
C THR A 76 61.92 -20.09 -41.12
N ALA A 77 62.53 -21.11 -40.51
CA ALA A 77 61.95 -21.79 -39.35
C ALA A 77 61.74 -20.85 -38.15
N PHE A 78 62.65 -19.88 -37.95
CA PHE A 78 62.50 -18.87 -36.90
C PHE A 78 61.39 -17.86 -37.22
N LEU A 79 61.28 -17.41 -38.48
CA LEU A 79 60.19 -16.52 -38.91
C LEU A 79 58.83 -17.20 -38.75
N ASP A 80 58.73 -18.49 -39.07
CA ASP A 80 57.52 -19.28 -38.88
C ASP A 80 57.14 -19.38 -37.40
N GLN A 81 58.11 -19.54 -36.49
CA GLN A 81 57.86 -19.54 -35.04
C GLN A 81 57.34 -18.18 -34.53
N ILE A 82 57.87 -17.06 -35.03
CA ILE A 82 57.36 -15.73 -34.65
C ILE A 82 55.95 -15.54 -35.23
N GLN A 83 55.72 -15.92 -36.49
CA GLN A 83 54.40 -15.83 -37.10
C GLN A 83 53.36 -16.64 -36.31
N ASP A 84 53.70 -17.87 -35.93
CA ASP A 84 52.86 -18.71 -35.08
C ASP A 84 52.58 -18.05 -33.72
N LEU A 85 53.58 -17.46 -33.07
CA LEU A 85 53.41 -16.72 -31.81
C LEU A 85 52.46 -15.51 -31.98
N LEU A 86 52.59 -14.75 -33.07
CA LEU A 86 51.73 -13.61 -33.35
C LEU A 86 50.28 -14.05 -33.55
N ASP A 87 50.05 -15.08 -34.36
CA ASP A 87 48.71 -15.53 -34.73
C ASP A 87 48.01 -16.29 -33.61
N THR A 88 48.70 -17.24 -32.99
CA THR A 88 48.10 -18.14 -31.99
C THR A 88 48.03 -17.53 -30.60
N THR A 89 48.97 -16.64 -30.27
CA THR A 89 49.11 -16.09 -28.92
C THR A 89 48.76 -14.61 -28.89
N MET A 90 49.47 -13.75 -29.61
CA MET A 90 49.31 -12.29 -29.44
C MET A 90 47.94 -11.81 -29.93
N LYS A 91 47.57 -12.10 -31.18
CA LYS A 91 46.27 -11.71 -31.74
C LYS A 91 45.11 -12.30 -30.92
N LYS A 92 45.21 -13.60 -30.58
CA LYS A 92 44.20 -14.29 -29.77
C LYS A 92 44.01 -13.63 -28.40
N ASN A 93 45.09 -13.29 -27.71
CA ASN A 93 45.02 -12.63 -26.41
C ASN A 93 44.41 -11.22 -26.50
N ILE A 94 44.78 -10.43 -27.52
CA ILE A 94 44.19 -9.10 -27.74
C ILE A 94 42.67 -9.23 -27.97
N LEU A 95 42.24 -10.15 -28.84
CA LEU A 95 40.83 -10.39 -29.12
C LEU A 95 40.07 -10.90 -27.89
N GLN A 96 40.66 -11.80 -27.11
CA GLN A 96 40.03 -12.32 -25.89
C GLN A 96 39.80 -11.21 -24.86
N ARG A 97 40.78 -10.33 -24.64
CA ARG A 97 40.62 -9.18 -23.74
C ARG A 97 39.57 -8.20 -24.23
N GLN A 98 39.49 -7.98 -25.55
CA GLN A 98 38.47 -7.10 -26.10
C GLN A 98 37.07 -7.68 -26.01
N ASN A 99 36.92 -8.99 -26.21
CA ASN A 99 35.65 -9.65 -26.00
C ASN A 99 35.21 -9.55 -24.52
N GLN A 100 36.15 -9.70 -23.57
CA GLN A 100 35.84 -9.49 -22.16
C GLN A 100 35.41 -8.05 -21.87
N THR A 101 36.13 -7.06 -22.41
CA THR A 101 35.77 -5.65 -22.24
C THR A 101 34.39 -5.33 -22.81
N GLN A 102 34.03 -5.95 -23.95
CA GLN A 102 32.69 -5.86 -24.52
C GLN A 102 31.63 -6.48 -23.59
N ASN A 103 31.89 -7.66 -23.03
CA ASN A 103 31.00 -8.31 -22.07
C ASN A 103 30.78 -7.45 -20.81
N ASP A 104 31.85 -6.87 -20.27
CA ASP A 104 31.77 -6.00 -19.09
C ASP A 104 30.90 -4.77 -19.36
N LEU A 105 31.01 -4.19 -20.57
CA LEU A 105 30.20 -3.06 -21.01
C LEU A 105 28.72 -3.44 -21.17
N ASP A 106 28.43 -4.57 -21.81
CA ASP A 106 27.07 -5.06 -22.02
C ASP A 106 26.40 -5.46 -20.68
N GLU A 107 27.15 -6.08 -19.76
CA GLU A 107 26.67 -6.42 -18.41
C GLU A 107 26.39 -5.17 -17.58
N ALA A 108 27.31 -4.19 -17.57
CA ALA A 108 27.11 -2.93 -16.86
C ALA A 108 25.87 -2.18 -17.38
N TYR A 109 25.66 -2.20 -18.70
CA TYR A 109 24.47 -1.62 -19.34
C TYR A 109 23.18 -2.35 -18.93
N ALA A 110 23.14 -3.69 -19.06
CA ALA A 110 21.97 -4.49 -18.68
C ALA A 110 21.63 -4.33 -17.18
N ASN A 111 22.63 -4.15 -16.34
CA ASN A 111 22.45 -3.95 -14.91
C ASN A 111 21.73 -2.64 -14.55
N MET A 112 21.69 -1.63 -15.44
CA MET A 112 20.98 -0.37 -15.18
C MET A 112 19.46 -0.55 -15.08
N THR A 113 18.90 -1.55 -15.75
CA THR A 113 17.43 -1.81 -15.77
C THR A 113 16.98 -2.80 -14.71
N THR A 114 17.89 -3.29 -13.86
CA THR A 114 17.57 -4.28 -12.82
C THR A 114 17.10 -3.66 -11.50
N CYS A 115 17.12 -2.33 -11.39
CA CYS A 115 16.60 -1.62 -10.23
C CYS A 115 15.07 -1.72 -10.20
N THR A 116 14.52 -2.39 -9.20
CA THR A 116 13.07 -2.50 -8.98
C THR A 116 12.47 -1.12 -8.78
N HIS A 117 11.57 -0.72 -9.68
CA HIS A 117 10.83 0.53 -9.51
C HIS A 117 9.62 0.29 -8.58
N PRO A 118 9.30 1.19 -7.65
CA PRO A 118 8.14 1.01 -6.76
C PRO A 118 6.82 0.80 -7.51
N ASN A 119 6.64 1.50 -8.63
CA ASN A 119 5.47 1.35 -9.52
C ASN A 119 5.46 0.05 -10.34
N ASP A 120 6.51 -0.77 -10.31
CA ASP A 120 6.47 -2.09 -10.95
C ASP A 120 5.71 -3.11 -10.08
N THR A 121 5.30 -2.71 -8.87
CA THR A 121 4.44 -3.50 -8.00
C THR A 121 2.98 -3.11 -8.19
N ASP A 122 2.09 -4.09 -8.24
CA ASP A 122 0.63 -3.87 -8.24
C ASP A 122 0.10 -3.44 -6.86
N LEU A 123 0.98 -3.04 -5.93
CA LEU A 123 0.66 -2.71 -4.55
C LEU A 123 -0.38 -1.60 -4.49
N VAL A 124 -0.15 -0.47 -5.16
CA VAL A 124 -1.07 0.68 -5.12
C VAL A 124 -2.45 0.31 -5.63
N GLU A 125 -2.53 -0.51 -6.68
CA GLU A 125 -3.81 -0.94 -7.25
C GLU A 125 -4.54 -1.92 -6.33
N SER A 126 -3.82 -2.87 -5.72
CA SER A 126 -4.40 -3.77 -4.72
C SER A 126 -4.90 -3.02 -3.48
N LEU A 127 -4.21 -1.96 -3.07
CA LEU A 127 -4.62 -1.11 -1.95
C LEU A 127 -5.90 -0.33 -2.25
N LYS A 128 -6.09 0.17 -3.48
CA LYS A 128 -7.35 0.81 -3.87
C LYS A 128 -8.53 -0.14 -3.76
N GLN A 129 -8.38 -1.39 -4.21
CA GLN A 129 -9.46 -2.38 -4.11
C GLN A 129 -9.83 -2.70 -2.66
N LEU A 130 -8.83 -2.79 -1.78
CA LEU A 130 -9.05 -2.99 -0.35
C LEU A 130 -9.71 -1.77 0.31
N ASP A 131 -9.30 -0.56 -0.07
CA ASP A 131 -9.89 0.69 0.39
C ASP A 131 -11.34 0.85 -0.06
N GLU A 132 -11.65 0.57 -1.33
CA GLU A 132 -13.02 0.56 -1.85
C GLU A 132 -13.92 -0.42 -1.08
N THR A 133 -13.38 -1.61 -0.74
CA THR A 133 -14.10 -2.60 0.07
C THR A 133 -14.38 -2.07 1.47
N HIS A 134 -13.41 -1.40 2.10
CA HIS A 134 -13.58 -0.76 3.41
C HIS A 134 -14.61 0.39 3.36
N LEU A 135 -14.53 1.27 2.35
CA LEU A 135 -15.47 2.36 2.12
C LEU A 135 -16.91 1.85 1.99
N GLN A 136 -17.13 0.83 1.15
CA GLN A 136 -18.45 0.19 1.01
C GLN A 136 -18.95 -0.39 2.34
N CYS A 137 -18.05 -0.99 3.13
CA CYS A 137 -18.41 -1.49 4.45
C CYS A 137 -18.91 -0.37 5.36
N ARG A 138 -18.21 0.77 5.42
CA ARG A 138 -18.57 1.94 6.25
C ARG A 138 -19.85 2.61 5.79
N GLN A 139 -20.12 2.64 4.49
CA GLN A 139 -21.39 3.13 3.94
C GLN A 139 -22.57 2.26 4.37
N GLU A 140 -22.41 0.92 4.35
CA GLU A 140 -23.47 0.04 4.85
C GLU A 140 -23.63 0.16 6.37
N GLN A 141 -22.53 0.31 7.12
CA GLN A 141 -22.56 0.60 8.55
C GLN A 141 -23.35 1.90 8.85
N ASP A 142 -23.16 2.95 8.05
CA ASP A 142 -23.87 4.22 8.17
C ASP A 142 -25.37 4.07 7.88
N ARG A 143 -25.71 3.27 6.87
CA ARG A 143 -27.10 2.94 6.55
C ARG A 143 -27.81 2.24 7.71
N MET A 144 -27.12 1.29 8.36
CA MET A 144 -27.63 0.59 9.54
C MET A 144 -27.77 1.53 10.75
N TRP A 145 -26.81 2.44 10.94
CA TRP A 145 -26.91 3.48 11.98
C TRP A 145 -28.11 4.40 11.76
N SER A 146 -28.32 4.88 10.53
CA SER A 146 -29.44 5.76 10.19
C SER A 146 -30.80 5.08 10.40
N ASP A 147 -30.90 3.80 10.04
CA ASP A 147 -32.09 2.98 10.28
C ASP A 147 -32.35 2.75 11.79
N TYR A 148 -31.31 2.42 12.57
CA TYR A 148 -31.42 2.34 14.03
C TYR A 148 -31.84 3.68 14.64
N ASN A 149 -31.20 4.78 14.25
CA ASN A 149 -31.49 6.11 14.79
C ASN A 149 -32.96 6.49 14.54
N THR A 150 -33.46 6.27 13.33
CA THR A 150 -34.84 6.61 12.97
C THR A 150 -35.85 5.68 13.65
N THR A 151 -35.63 4.37 13.57
CA THR A 151 -36.57 3.35 14.06
C THR A 151 -36.62 3.26 15.59
N CYS A 152 -35.52 3.62 16.26
CA CYS A 152 -35.38 3.40 17.70
C CYS A 152 -35.24 4.70 18.47
N ILE A 153 -34.23 5.51 18.16
CA ILE A 153 -33.94 6.72 18.94
C ILE A 153 -35.06 7.74 18.75
N VAL A 154 -35.40 8.06 17.50
CA VAL A 154 -36.45 9.05 17.18
C VAL A 154 -37.84 8.52 17.55
N ALA A 155 -38.16 7.29 17.19
CA ALA A 155 -39.47 6.70 17.49
C ALA A 155 -39.72 6.55 19.00
N ARG A 156 -38.70 6.18 19.79
CA ARG A 156 -38.82 6.12 21.25
C ARG A 156 -39.09 7.49 21.84
N LYS A 157 -38.38 8.52 21.37
CA LYS A 157 -38.63 9.89 21.81
C LYS A 157 -40.08 10.32 21.54
N ILE A 158 -40.60 10.05 20.34
CA ILE A 158 -42.00 10.35 20.00
C ILE A 158 -42.96 9.61 20.93
N PHE A 159 -42.72 8.32 21.19
CA PHE A 159 -43.53 7.53 22.11
C PHE A 159 -43.51 8.08 23.55
N GLU A 160 -42.34 8.48 24.04
CA GLU A 160 -42.18 9.10 25.36
C GLU A 160 -42.89 10.45 25.44
N ASP A 161 -42.79 11.29 24.41
CA ASP A 161 -43.48 12.58 24.31
C ASP A 161 -45.02 12.39 24.28
N GLU A 162 -45.53 11.39 23.55
CA GLU A 162 -46.96 11.03 23.53
C GLU A 162 -47.44 10.53 24.90
N LYS A 163 -46.64 9.68 25.55
CA LYS A 163 -46.93 9.17 26.90
C LYS A 163 -47.00 10.32 27.91
N GLU A 164 -46.03 11.22 27.86
CA GLU A 164 -45.99 12.41 28.71
C GLU A 164 -47.22 13.30 28.45
N ALA A 165 -47.58 13.55 27.19
CA ALA A 165 -48.74 14.38 26.85
C ALA A 165 -50.06 13.80 27.39
N VAL A 166 -50.28 12.48 27.25
CA VAL A 166 -51.48 11.81 27.77
C VAL A 166 -51.53 11.88 29.30
N CYS A 167 -50.40 11.67 29.97
CA CYS A 167 -50.33 11.75 31.43
C CYS A 167 -50.46 13.20 31.94
N ASN A 168 -49.91 14.18 31.25
CA ASN A 168 -50.10 15.60 31.56
C ASN A 168 -51.57 16.00 31.45
N ALA A 169 -52.33 15.44 30.49
CA ALA A 169 -53.77 15.68 30.39
C ALA A 169 -54.57 15.15 31.60
N TYR A 170 -54.10 14.06 32.23
CA TYR A 170 -54.62 13.55 33.49
C TYR A 170 -54.24 14.46 34.66
N GLU A 171 -52.97 14.86 34.78
CA GLU A 171 -52.52 15.76 35.85
C GLU A 171 -53.28 17.10 35.83
N GLN A 172 -53.49 17.68 34.65
CA GLN A 172 -54.29 18.90 34.50
C GLN A 172 -55.76 18.70 34.89
N ALA A 173 -56.31 17.48 34.73
CA ALA A 173 -57.69 17.16 35.08
C ALA A 173 -57.92 16.95 36.59
N LYS A 174 -56.86 16.71 37.37
CA LYS A 174 -56.95 16.52 38.83
C LYS A 174 -57.23 17.81 39.59
N VAL A 175 -57.18 18.97 38.93
CA VAL A 175 -57.42 20.26 39.57
C VAL A 175 -58.90 20.38 39.89
N PHE A 176 -59.23 20.40 41.18
CA PHE A 176 -60.61 20.60 41.63
C PHE A 176 -61.08 22.01 41.25
N PRO A 177 -62.22 22.15 40.56
CA PRO A 177 -62.69 23.46 40.17
C PRO A 177 -63.14 24.25 41.43
N PRO A 178 -62.97 25.58 41.48
CA PRO A 178 -63.27 26.35 42.67
C PRO A 178 -64.74 26.14 43.10
N PRO A 179 -65.02 25.88 44.39
CA PRO A 179 -66.39 25.65 44.86
C PRO A 179 -67.31 26.84 44.55
N VAL A 180 -66.75 28.06 44.62
CA VAL A 180 -67.46 29.33 44.41
C VAL A 180 -67.94 29.56 42.98
N THR A 181 -67.33 28.91 41.98
CA THR A 181 -67.74 29.01 40.57
C THR A 181 -68.49 27.79 40.08
N THR A 182 -68.22 26.63 40.67
CA THR A 182 -68.78 25.33 40.25
C THR A 182 -70.14 25.05 40.89
N CYS A 183 -70.32 25.51 42.13
CA CYS A 183 -71.52 25.29 42.92
C CYS A 183 -72.39 26.57 43.03
N ALA A 184 -72.18 27.55 42.16
CA ALA A 184 -72.99 28.77 42.14
C ALA A 184 -74.25 28.55 41.30
N MET A 185 -75.43 28.82 41.87
CA MET A 185 -76.64 28.99 41.07
C MET A 185 -76.54 30.31 40.30
N GLY A 186 -76.77 30.28 38.99
CA GLY A 186 -76.75 31.50 38.16
C GLY A 186 -77.76 32.55 38.66
N ALA A 187 -77.32 33.80 38.82
CA ALA A 187 -78.22 34.87 39.24
C ALA A 187 -79.36 35.05 38.21
N GLY A 188 -80.61 34.95 38.66
CA GLY A 188 -81.79 35.15 37.82
C GLY A 188 -82.32 33.91 37.09
N THR A 189 -81.76 32.71 37.32
CA THR A 189 -82.47 31.47 36.93
C THR A 189 -83.73 31.32 37.78
N PRO A 190 -84.92 31.04 37.20
CA PRO A 190 -86.12 30.73 37.99
C PRO A 190 -85.76 29.57 38.91
N VAL A 191 -85.87 29.75 40.23
CA VAL A 191 -85.39 28.79 41.24
C VAL A 191 -85.86 27.39 40.84
N PRO A 192 -84.98 26.54 40.28
CA PRO A 192 -85.28 25.12 40.21
C PRO A 192 -85.48 24.72 41.66
N THR A 193 -86.47 23.88 41.97
CA THR A 193 -86.55 23.34 43.34
C THR A 193 -85.16 22.84 43.73
N ILE A 194 -84.76 23.01 45.01
CA ILE A 194 -83.44 22.60 45.49
C ILE A 194 -83.04 21.19 45.02
N GLY A 195 -84.02 20.31 44.80
CA GLY A 195 -83.84 18.99 44.18
C GLY A 195 -83.27 19.00 42.75
N HIS A 196 -83.73 19.88 41.84
CA HIS A 196 -83.18 19.96 40.47
C HIS A 196 -81.72 20.40 40.46
N TYR A 197 -81.37 21.40 41.29
CA TYR A 197 -79.98 21.83 41.45
C TYR A 197 -79.08 20.69 41.94
N LEU A 198 -79.53 19.93 42.94
CA LEU A 198 -78.78 18.77 43.45
C LEU A 198 -78.60 17.67 42.38
N ILE A 199 -79.63 17.41 41.57
CA ILE A 199 -79.55 16.46 40.43
C ILE A 199 -78.52 16.92 39.39
N ASP A 200 -78.49 18.21 39.05
CA ASP A 200 -77.54 18.75 38.07
C ASP A 200 -76.09 18.70 38.60
N MET A 201 -75.90 18.97 39.90
CA MET A 201 -74.60 18.79 40.56
C MET A 201 -74.14 17.33 40.56
N GLU A 202 -75.03 16.38 40.88
CA GLU A 202 -74.74 14.95 40.82
C GLU A 202 -74.26 14.53 39.42
N LYS A 203 -74.99 14.96 38.37
CA LYS A 203 -74.61 14.70 36.98
C LYS A 203 -73.27 15.31 36.61
N PHE A 204 -73.03 16.56 37.00
CA PHE A 204 -71.77 17.26 36.74
C PHE A 204 -70.57 16.52 37.36
N PHE A 205 -70.64 16.19 38.65
CA PHE A 205 -69.54 15.53 39.34
C PHE A 205 -69.35 14.08 38.87
N THR A 206 -70.43 13.37 38.52
CA THR A 206 -70.33 12.04 37.90
C THR A 206 -69.60 12.12 36.56
N ALA A 207 -69.97 13.05 35.68
CA ALA A 207 -69.30 13.23 34.38
C ALA A 207 -67.82 13.67 34.55
N ALA A 208 -67.54 14.55 35.51
CA ALA A 208 -66.17 14.97 35.82
C ALA A 208 -65.32 13.80 36.35
N TYR A 209 -65.90 12.95 37.22
CA TYR A 209 -65.25 11.75 37.71
C TYR A 209 -64.96 10.77 36.58
N ASP A 210 -65.93 10.48 35.72
CA ASP A 210 -65.77 9.57 34.59
C ASP A 210 -64.69 10.07 33.62
N ALA A 211 -64.67 11.37 33.33
CA ALA A 211 -63.64 11.99 32.50
C ALA A 211 -62.24 11.89 33.13
N LEU A 212 -62.13 12.09 34.44
CA LEU A 212 -60.87 11.92 35.18
C LEU A 212 -60.42 10.46 35.18
N ALA A 213 -61.34 9.52 35.44
CA ALA A 213 -61.09 8.08 35.44
C ALA A 213 -60.63 7.59 34.06
N ALA A 214 -61.26 8.07 32.98
CA ALA A 214 -60.86 7.78 31.61
C ALA A 214 -59.44 8.27 31.30
N LYS A 215 -59.09 9.50 31.71
CA LYS A 215 -57.73 10.05 31.54
C LYS A 215 -56.68 9.30 32.35
N LYS A 216 -57.01 8.94 33.60
CA LYS A 216 -56.16 8.11 34.44
C LYS A 216 -55.88 6.77 33.76
N HIS A 217 -56.95 6.08 33.34
CA HIS A 217 -56.85 4.81 32.65
C HIS A 217 -56.02 4.94 31.36
N ALA A 218 -56.22 6.01 30.57
CA ALA A 218 -55.43 6.27 29.38
C ALA A 218 -53.92 6.38 29.70
N CYS A 219 -53.54 7.19 30.70
CA CYS A 219 -52.14 7.32 31.13
C CYS A 219 -51.55 5.99 31.65
N GLU A 220 -52.30 5.24 32.47
CA GLU A 220 -51.85 3.96 33.04
C GLU A 220 -51.80 2.82 32.00
N SER A 221 -52.60 2.92 30.93
CA SER A 221 -52.66 1.91 29.86
C SER A 221 -51.51 2.00 28.85
N ILE A 222 -50.74 3.09 28.85
CA ILE A 222 -49.57 3.23 27.97
C ILE A 222 -48.44 2.37 28.54
N GLY A 223 -48.24 1.22 27.91
CA GLY A 223 -47.18 0.27 28.25
C GLY A 223 -45.77 0.80 27.95
N ASP A 224 -44.85 -0.16 27.76
CA ASP A 224 -43.48 0.11 27.35
C ASP A 224 -43.39 0.32 25.84
N PHE A 225 -42.26 0.85 25.37
CA PHE A 225 -42.04 1.10 23.95
C PHE A 225 -42.09 -0.24 23.18
N PRO A 226 -42.99 -0.40 22.19
CA PRO A 226 -43.27 -1.70 21.58
C PRO A 226 -42.10 -2.28 20.76
N ASN A 227 -41.15 -1.44 20.35
CA ASN A 227 -40.02 -1.85 19.49
C ASN A 227 -38.72 -2.11 20.28
N ASP A 228 -38.77 -2.26 21.61
CA ASP A 228 -37.57 -2.44 22.43
C ASP A 228 -36.66 -3.61 21.98
N GLU A 229 -37.24 -4.77 21.71
CA GLU A 229 -36.48 -5.94 21.22
C GLU A 229 -35.91 -5.73 19.81
N LEU A 230 -36.67 -5.10 18.91
CA LEU A 230 -36.19 -4.73 17.58
C LEU A 230 -34.99 -3.77 17.69
N CYS A 231 -35.03 -2.83 18.63
CA CYS A 231 -33.97 -1.88 18.85
C CYS A 231 -32.71 -2.51 19.43
N LYS A 232 -32.85 -3.48 20.32
CA LYS A 232 -31.72 -4.31 20.77
C LYS A 232 -31.10 -5.07 19.62
N GLN A 233 -31.90 -5.64 18.72
CA GLN A 233 -31.38 -6.35 17.55
C GLN A 233 -30.61 -5.40 16.62
N LYS A 234 -31.21 -4.27 16.23
CA LYS A 234 -30.59 -3.32 15.29
C LYS A 234 -29.27 -2.73 15.81
N ILE A 235 -29.17 -2.43 17.10
CA ILE A 235 -27.91 -1.93 17.68
C ILE A 235 -26.83 -3.02 17.69
N CYS A 236 -27.19 -4.28 17.96
CA CYS A 236 -26.25 -5.40 17.84
C CYS A 236 -25.74 -5.54 16.39
N GLU A 237 -26.64 -5.55 15.41
CA GLU A 237 -26.30 -5.67 13.99
C GLU A 237 -25.36 -4.53 13.53
N TYR A 238 -25.62 -3.29 13.98
CA TYR A 238 -24.74 -2.15 13.73
C TYR A 238 -23.33 -2.36 14.33
N HIS A 239 -23.24 -2.84 15.57
CA HIS A 239 -21.95 -3.10 16.22
C HIS A 239 -21.18 -4.25 15.56
N ASP A 240 -21.86 -5.33 15.19
CA ASP A 240 -21.26 -6.43 14.44
C ASP A 240 -20.72 -5.96 13.09
N LYS A 241 -21.48 -5.11 12.39
CA LYS A 241 -21.04 -4.49 11.14
C LYS A 241 -19.80 -3.62 11.36
N ARG A 242 -19.78 -2.80 12.42
CA ARG A 242 -18.62 -1.98 12.78
C ARG A 242 -17.36 -2.82 12.96
N ILE A 243 -17.44 -3.92 13.72
CA ILE A 243 -16.31 -4.84 13.93
C ILE A 243 -15.86 -5.45 12.60
N GLY A 244 -16.80 -5.81 11.74
CA GLY A 244 -16.50 -6.28 10.38
C GLY A 244 -15.71 -5.24 9.58
N CYS A 245 -16.16 -3.99 9.58
CA CYS A 245 -15.48 -2.91 8.85
C CYS A 245 -14.11 -2.56 9.46
N ASP A 246 -13.96 -2.60 10.78
CA ASP A 246 -12.68 -2.41 11.47
C ASP A 246 -11.66 -3.49 11.04
N LYS A 247 -12.09 -4.75 10.86
CA LYS A 247 -11.24 -5.82 10.32
C LYS A 247 -10.89 -5.61 8.84
N THR A 248 -11.83 -5.12 8.03
CA THR A 248 -11.54 -4.76 6.63
C THR A 248 -10.52 -3.62 6.56
N GLN A 249 -10.63 -2.64 7.45
CA GLN A 249 -9.65 -1.57 7.59
C GLN A 249 -8.26 -2.13 7.94
N GLU A 250 -8.16 -3.04 8.92
CA GLU A 250 -6.90 -3.69 9.27
C GLU A 250 -6.29 -4.46 8.08
N ALA A 251 -7.12 -5.18 7.32
CA ALA A 251 -6.69 -5.90 6.12
C ALA A 251 -6.20 -4.98 5.00
N PHE A 252 -6.69 -3.75 4.94
CA PHE A 252 -6.21 -2.68 4.05
C PHE A 252 -4.92 -2.04 4.57
N GLU A 253 -4.89 -1.63 5.83
CA GLU A 253 -3.76 -0.91 6.43
C GLU A 253 -2.51 -1.78 6.53
N LYS A 254 -2.65 -3.09 6.74
CA LYS A 254 -1.52 -4.01 6.87
C LYS A 254 -0.59 -4.06 5.63
N PRO A 255 -1.08 -4.34 4.40
CA PRO A 255 -0.24 -4.31 3.22
C PRO A 255 0.27 -2.90 2.90
N ALA A 256 -0.48 -1.84 3.22
CA ALA A 256 0.01 -0.46 3.06
C ALA A 256 1.22 -0.20 3.97
N CYS A 257 1.12 -0.64 5.22
CA CYS A 257 2.17 -0.59 6.22
C CYS A 257 3.44 -1.35 5.80
N ASP A 258 3.27 -2.59 5.34
CA ASP A 258 4.38 -3.43 4.86
C ASP A 258 5.01 -2.81 3.60
N GLY A 259 4.16 -2.27 2.72
CA GLY A 259 4.51 -1.58 1.50
C GLY A 259 5.27 -0.28 1.72
N HIS A 260 4.92 0.54 2.71
CA HIS A 260 5.59 1.81 3.01
C HIS A 260 7.11 1.67 3.21
N LYS A 261 7.55 0.56 3.80
CA LYS A 261 8.99 0.28 4.01
C LYS A 261 9.72 -0.03 2.70
N GLN A 262 9.02 -0.59 1.72
CA GLN A 262 9.57 -1.05 0.44
C GLN A 262 9.39 0.01 -0.66
N TYR A 263 8.32 0.77 -0.58
CA TYR A 263 7.89 1.78 -1.54
C TYR A 263 8.59 3.11 -1.23
N GLN A 264 9.90 3.15 -1.46
CA GLN A 264 10.71 4.36 -1.30
C GLN A 264 11.37 4.71 -2.63
N CYS A 265 11.00 5.86 -3.19
CA CYS A 265 11.61 6.37 -4.42
C CYS A 265 13.12 6.60 -4.27
N SER A 266 13.58 6.94 -3.06
CA SER A 266 15.00 7.07 -2.75
C SER A 266 15.78 5.76 -2.97
N GLY A 267 15.18 4.60 -2.70
CA GLY A 267 15.82 3.31 -2.90
C GLY A 267 16.06 3.00 -4.38
N TYR A 268 15.06 3.28 -5.22
CA TYR A 268 15.18 3.17 -6.67
C TYR A 268 16.22 4.16 -7.22
N SER A 269 16.13 5.43 -6.82
CA SER A 269 17.03 6.49 -7.31
C SER A 269 18.50 6.21 -6.91
N ASP A 270 18.72 5.75 -5.68
CA ASP A 270 20.06 5.33 -5.20
C ASP A 270 20.61 4.13 -6.00
N CYS A 271 19.75 3.14 -6.29
CA CYS A 271 20.12 1.98 -7.11
C CYS A 271 20.50 2.42 -8.53
N TYR A 272 19.64 3.19 -9.19
CA TYR A 272 19.86 3.65 -10.55
C TYR A 272 21.13 4.49 -10.64
N ALA A 273 21.33 5.46 -9.73
CA ALA A 273 22.53 6.28 -9.68
C ALA A 273 23.81 5.44 -9.50
N GLN A 274 23.79 4.43 -8.63
CA GLN A 274 24.93 3.53 -8.45
C GLN A 274 25.22 2.70 -9.71
N LYS A 275 24.20 2.15 -10.34
CA LYS A 275 24.38 1.34 -11.57
C LYS A 275 24.85 2.19 -12.74
N LYS A 276 24.34 3.42 -12.85
CA LYS A 276 24.79 4.40 -13.83
C LYS A 276 26.26 4.77 -13.64
N ASP A 277 26.68 5.02 -12.40
CA ASP A 277 28.08 5.31 -12.08
C ASP A 277 29.02 4.15 -12.45
N ILE A 278 28.60 2.90 -12.16
CA ILE A 278 29.34 1.70 -12.60
C ILE A 278 29.45 1.66 -14.13
N TYR A 279 28.35 1.88 -14.86
CA TYR A 279 28.37 1.91 -16.32
C TYR A 279 29.29 3.03 -16.86
N ASP A 280 29.22 4.24 -16.30
CA ASP A 280 30.05 5.36 -16.74
C ASP A 280 31.55 5.08 -16.54
N ASN A 281 31.93 4.41 -15.44
CA ASN A 281 33.31 4.01 -15.17
C ASN A 281 33.77 2.88 -16.09
N VAL A 282 32.96 1.82 -16.27
CA VAL A 282 33.27 0.73 -17.21
C VAL A 282 33.39 1.27 -18.65
N ASN A 283 32.50 2.17 -19.05
CA ASN A 283 32.54 2.82 -20.36
C ASN A 283 33.81 3.66 -20.56
N THR A 284 34.24 4.39 -19.53
CA THR A 284 35.48 5.18 -19.56
C THR A 284 36.70 4.27 -19.69
N LEU A 285 36.79 3.24 -18.86
CA LEU A 285 37.89 2.27 -18.91
C LEU A 285 37.90 1.49 -20.24
N ALA A 286 36.74 1.10 -20.75
CA ALA A 286 36.62 0.44 -22.04
C ALA A 286 37.20 1.29 -23.19
N LYS A 287 37.03 2.62 -23.16
CA LYS A 287 37.62 3.53 -24.16
C LYS A 287 39.15 3.57 -24.08
N GLU A 288 39.70 3.54 -22.87
CA GLU A 288 41.15 3.46 -22.66
C GLU A 288 41.70 2.11 -23.14
N ASN A 289 41.01 1.02 -22.82
CA ASN A 289 41.33 -0.34 -23.26
C ASN A 289 41.28 -0.47 -24.78
N GLU A 290 40.25 0.09 -25.41
CA GLU A 290 40.13 0.08 -26.86
C GLU A 290 41.28 0.83 -27.53
N LYS A 291 41.67 1.99 -26.99
CA LYS A 291 42.83 2.74 -27.49
C LYS A 291 44.12 1.92 -27.40
N ALA A 292 44.35 1.24 -26.27
CA ALA A 292 45.52 0.37 -26.09
C ALA A 292 45.49 -0.85 -27.02
N ALA A 293 44.36 -1.55 -27.10
CA ALA A 293 44.17 -2.70 -27.97
C ALA A 293 44.36 -2.34 -29.45
N LYS A 294 43.86 -1.17 -29.88
CA LYS A 294 44.08 -0.63 -31.24
C LYS A 294 45.57 -0.40 -31.53
N ALA A 295 46.35 0.07 -30.55
CA ALA A 295 47.78 0.28 -30.71
C ALA A 295 48.54 -1.06 -30.78
N GLU A 296 48.27 -1.99 -29.87
CA GLU A 296 48.87 -3.33 -29.86
C GLU A 296 48.55 -4.11 -31.13
N TRP A 297 47.29 -4.07 -31.58
CA TRP A 297 46.84 -4.74 -32.79
C TRP A 297 47.58 -4.22 -34.03
N ARG A 298 47.75 -2.90 -34.16
CA ARG A 298 48.52 -2.31 -35.27
C ARG A 298 49.99 -2.71 -35.21
N ALA A 299 50.60 -2.77 -34.03
CA ALA A 299 51.98 -3.20 -33.88
C ALA A 299 52.16 -4.67 -34.30
N VAL A 300 51.27 -5.56 -33.86
CA VAL A 300 51.25 -6.98 -34.27
C VAL A 300 51.13 -7.13 -35.79
N LEU A 301 50.18 -6.41 -36.42
CA LEU A 301 50.01 -6.46 -37.88
C LEU A 301 51.19 -5.86 -38.66
N ARG A 302 51.88 -4.85 -38.08
CA ARG A 302 53.08 -4.27 -38.68
C ARG A 302 54.26 -5.24 -38.62
N ILE A 303 54.45 -5.91 -37.48
CA ILE A 303 55.46 -6.96 -37.31
C ILE A 303 55.21 -8.09 -38.32
N GLU A 304 53.97 -8.57 -38.43
CA GLU A 304 53.59 -9.57 -39.43
C GLU A 304 53.91 -9.13 -40.87
N CYS A 305 53.65 -7.87 -41.21
CA CYS A 305 54.04 -7.32 -42.51
C CYS A 305 55.57 -7.36 -42.70
N LEU A 306 56.35 -6.96 -41.69
CA LEU A 306 57.81 -6.99 -41.74
C LEU A 306 58.35 -8.42 -41.86
N LEU A 307 57.74 -9.40 -41.18
CA LEU A 307 58.10 -10.82 -41.35
C LEU A 307 57.87 -11.29 -42.79
N GLN A 308 56.74 -10.91 -43.40
CA GLN A 308 56.47 -11.19 -44.82
C GLN A 308 57.45 -10.48 -45.76
N ALA A 309 57.85 -9.25 -45.44
CA ALA A 309 58.88 -8.54 -46.21
C ALA A 309 60.25 -9.24 -46.17
N LEU A 310 60.54 -10.03 -45.13
CA LEU A 310 61.78 -10.82 -45.05
C LEU A 310 61.74 -12.09 -45.90
N THR A 311 60.60 -12.50 -46.46
CA THR A 311 60.50 -13.69 -47.32
C THR A 311 60.68 -13.37 -48.80
N VAL A 312 60.66 -12.09 -49.19
CA VAL A 312 60.89 -11.65 -50.59
C VAL A 312 62.37 -11.78 -51.00
N PRO A 313 62.68 -11.75 -52.32
CA PRO A 313 64.06 -11.77 -52.81
C PRO A 313 64.90 -10.61 -52.27
N GLU A 314 66.21 -10.82 -52.08
CA GLU A 314 67.11 -9.86 -51.40
C GLU A 314 67.09 -8.44 -52.00
N GLY A 315 66.90 -8.32 -53.32
CA GLY A 315 66.81 -7.04 -54.01
C GLY A 315 65.52 -6.24 -53.75
N GLU A 316 64.49 -6.86 -53.18
CA GLU A 316 63.15 -6.26 -52.97
C GLU A 316 62.85 -5.98 -51.49
N ILE A 317 63.71 -6.42 -50.56
CA ILE A 317 63.47 -6.34 -49.11
C ILE A 317 63.27 -4.89 -48.64
N GLU A 318 64.12 -3.96 -49.08
CA GLU A 318 64.04 -2.55 -48.66
C GLU A 318 62.73 -1.88 -49.11
N GLU A 319 62.30 -2.18 -50.34
CA GLU A 319 61.01 -1.70 -50.86
C GLU A 319 59.84 -2.29 -50.07
N ALA A 320 59.87 -3.60 -49.80
CA ALA A 320 58.84 -4.28 -49.02
C ALA A 320 58.75 -3.75 -47.57
N ILE A 321 59.89 -3.49 -46.92
CA ILE A 321 59.93 -2.89 -45.57
C ILE A 321 59.35 -1.47 -45.60
N SER A 322 59.71 -0.66 -46.61
CA SER A 322 59.17 0.69 -46.78
C SER A 322 57.65 0.66 -46.95
N ALA A 323 57.15 -0.26 -47.79
CA ALA A 323 55.73 -0.47 -47.99
C ALA A 323 55.01 -0.87 -46.69
N CYS A 324 55.60 -1.76 -45.88
CA CYS A 324 55.05 -2.16 -44.59
C CYS A 324 54.97 -1.00 -43.58
N LYS A 325 55.99 -0.15 -43.52
CA LYS A 325 55.99 1.03 -42.64
C LYS A 325 54.94 2.06 -43.02
N ALA A 326 54.64 2.20 -44.32
CA ALA A 326 53.63 3.10 -44.84
C ALA A 326 52.20 2.54 -44.77
N LYS A 327 52.06 1.22 -44.56
CA LYS A 327 50.76 0.55 -44.57
C LYS A 327 49.91 0.95 -43.36
N THR A 328 48.66 1.32 -43.63
CA THR A 328 47.66 1.53 -42.59
C THR A 328 47.01 0.19 -42.23
N HIS A 329 47.12 -0.22 -40.98
CA HIS A 329 46.54 -1.46 -40.47
C HIS A 329 45.14 -1.22 -39.87
N SER A 330 44.17 -2.02 -40.31
CA SER A 330 42.78 -1.98 -39.82
C SER A 330 42.68 -2.42 -38.36
N THR A 331 41.87 -1.70 -37.58
CA THR A 331 41.60 -2.01 -36.17
C THR A 331 40.20 -2.56 -35.90
N LYS A 332 39.40 -2.78 -36.94
CA LYS A 332 38.02 -3.30 -36.82
C LYS A 332 37.87 -4.52 -35.89
N PRO A 333 38.78 -5.51 -35.88
CA PRO A 333 38.63 -6.68 -35.01
C PRO A 333 38.69 -6.39 -33.50
N VAL A 334 39.22 -5.22 -33.12
CA VAL A 334 39.43 -4.81 -31.73
C VAL A 334 38.64 -3.54 -31.40
N GLU A 335 37.67 -3.16 -32.24
CA GLU A 335 36.76 -2.06 -31.99
C GLU A 335 35.61 -2.51 -31.09
N LEU A 336 35.28 -1.70 -30.09
CA LEU A 336 34.18 -1.96 -29.15
C LEU A 336 32.88 -1.32 -29.65
N THR A 337 31.76 -1.94 -29.31
CA THR A 337 30.42 -1.41 -29.59
C THR A 337 29.86 -0.75 -28.34
N TYR A 338 29.73 0.57 -28.39
CA TYR A 338 29.16 1.37 -27.30
C TYR A 338 27.65 1.58 -27.48
N ARG A 339 26.90 1.43 -26.38
CA ARG A 339 25.49 1.80 -26.33
C ARG A 339 25.37 3.32 -26.29
N THR A 340 24.61 3.91 -27.22
CA THR A 340 24.46 5.37 -27.33
C THR A 340 23.31 5.91 -26.48
N GLU A 341 22.30 5.10 -26.23
CA GLU A 341 21.12 5.48 -25.45
C GLU A 341 21.21 4.82 -24.08
N VAL A 342 21.65 5.59 -23.08
CA VAL A 342 21.61 5.16 -21.68
C VAL A 342 20.15 5.28 -21.21
N PRO A 343 19.53 4.22 -20.65
CA PRO A 343 18.16 4.28 -20.16
C PRO A 343 18.02 5.42 -19.16
N ALA A 344 17.09 6.35 -19.39
CA ALA A 344 16.83 7.45 -18.48
C ALA A 344 16.23 6.92 -17.16
N GLU A 345 16.51 7.63 -16.06
CA GLU A 345 15.86 7.36 -14.78
C GLU A 345 14.34 7.55 -14.93
N ARG A 346 13.57 6.57 -14.46
CA ARG A 346 12.11 6.67 -14.47
C ARG A 346 11.65 7.60 -13.35
N ALA A 347 10.66 8.43 -13.63
CA ALA A 347 10.06 9.28 -12.61
C ALA A 347 9.35 8.42 -11.55
N CYS A 348 9.71 8.62 -10.28
CA CYS A 348 9.07 7.97 -9.14
C CYS A 348 8.33 9.01 -8.31
N THR A 349 7.04 8.81 -8.10
CA THR A 349 6.21 9.65 -7.22
C THR A 349 5.97 8.88 -5.93
N GLU A 350 6.32 9.48 -4.79
CA GLU A 350 6.06 8.86 -3.50
C GLU A 350 4.55 8.81 -3.23
N VAL A 351 4.08 7.62 -2.86
CA VAL A 351 2.71 7.42 -2.38
C VAL A 351 2.78 7.29 -0.87
N TYR A 352 1.95 8.06 -0.16
CA TYR A 352 1.87 7.99 1.29
C TYR A 352 1.12 6.73 1.71
N LEU A 353 1.87 5.67 1.98
CA LEU A 353 1.35 4.37 2.38
C LEU A 353 1.33 4.13 3.88
N GLN A 354 1.82 5.08 4.71
CA GLN A 354 1.93 4.90 6.15
C GLN A 354 0.59 5.17 6.86
N PRO A 355 -0.09 4.14 7.41
CA PRO A 355 -1.32 4.33 8.15
C PRO A 355 -1.11 5.17 9.42
N GLY A 356 -2.15 5.90 9.83
CA GLY A 356 -2.12 6.74 11.04
C GLY A 356 -1.52 8.12 10.85
N MET A 357 -1.10 8.48 9.64
CA MET A 357 -0.74 9.86 9.27
C MET A 357 -1.92 10.60 8.63
N ALA A 358 -1.91 11.93 8.76
CA ALA A 358 -2.91 12.78 8.11
C ALA A 358 -2.93 12.61 6.59
N ALA A 359 -1.76 12.53 5.95
CA ALA A 359 -1.64 12.34 4.49
C ALA A 359 -2.24 11.02 4.01
N PHE A 360 -2.07 9.94 4.78
CA PHE A 360 -2.69 8.65 4.48
C PHE A 360 -4.22 8.75 4.61
N SER A 361 -4.69 9.29 5.73
CA SER A 361 -6.12 9.43 6.00
C SER A 361 -6.82 10.32 4.96
N SER A 362 -6.18 11.41 4.52
CA SER A 362 -6.75 12.28 3.49
C SER A 362 -6.78 11.65 2.09
N THR A 363 -5.89 10.69 1.84
CA THR A 363 -5.78 10.02 0.53
C THR A 363 -6.75 8.85 0.44
N TRP A 364 -6.75 7.99 1.46
CA TRP A 364 -7.46 6.71 1.43
C TRP A 364 -8.82 6.78 2.14
N TYR A 365 -8.96 7.55 3.22
CA TYR A 365 -10.24 7.66 3.94
C TYR A 365 -11.12 8.81 3.46
N ALA A 366 -10.86 9.31 2.25
CA ALA A 366 -11.71 10.30 1.61
C ALA A 366 -13.09 9.69 1.31
N GLY A 367 -14.15 10.36 1.75
CA GLY A 367 -15.53 9.95 1.47
C GLY A 367 -16.14 8.97 2.48
N LEU A 368 -15.45 8.65 3.58
CA LEU A 368 -16.07 7.92 4.69
C LEU A 368 -17.21 8.75 5.33
N PRO A 369 -18.34 8.13 5.70
CA PRO A 369 -19.44 8.84 6.36
C PRO A 369 -19.04 9.39 7.73
N THR A 370 -19.58 10.55 8.11
CA THR A 370 -19.25 11.21 9.38
C THR A 370 -19.71 10.42 10.61
N ALA A 371 -20.81 9.67 10.50
CA ALA A 371 -21.29 8.85 11.61
C ALA A 371 -20.51 7.52 11.75
N THR A 372 -19.80 7.09 10.70
CA THR A 372 -19.01 5.86 10.68
C THR A 372 -17.58 6.13 10.17
N PRO A 373 -16.80 6.94 10.90
CA PRO A 373 -15.43 7.24 10.50
C PRO A 373 -14.56 5.97 10.54
N ALA A 374 -13.39 6.05 9.90
CA ALA A 374 -12.36 5.03 10.07
C ALA A 374 -12.07 4.83 11.58
N ALA A 375 -11.79 3.59 11.96
CA ALA A 375 -11.21 3.29 13.26
C ALA A 375 -9.85 3.99 13.39
N SER A 376 -9.43 4.25 14.62
CA SER A 376 -8.03 4.58 14.87
C SER A 376 -7.15 3.47 14.32
N CYS A 377 -6.07 3.89 13.66
CA CYS A 377 -5.10 3.04 12.99
C CYS A 377 -4.80 1.74 13.75
N ALA A 378 -4.99 0.59 13.10
CA ALA A 378 -4.90 -0.75 13.69
C ALA A 378 -3.61 -1.50 13.32
N SER A 379 -2.89 -1.05 12.29
CA SER A 379 -1.64 -1.69 11.85
C SER A 379 -0.43 -1.49 12.79
N ALA A 380 0.57 -2.38 12.69
CA ALA A 380 1.77 -2.32 13.54
C ALA A 380 2.70 -1.11 13.25
N CYS A 381 2.51 -0.37 12.16
CA CYS A 381 3.27 0.86 11.87
C CYS A 381 2.47 2.14 12.13
N CYS A 382 1.29 2.02 12.74
CA CYS A 382 0.60 3.17 13.30
C CYS A 382 1.50 3.84 14.34
N MET A 383 1.72 5.15 14.22
CA MET A 383 2.47 5.93 15.22
C MET A 383 1.65 6.27 16.47
N ALA A 384 0.51 5.60 16.71
CA ALA A 384 -0.32 5.82 17.88
C ALA A 384 -0.44 4.53 18.71
N GLU A 385 0.02 4.60 19.96
CA GLU A 385 -0.15 3.55 20.95
C GLU A 385 -1.64 3.38 21.30
N SER A 386 -2.13 2.14 21.10
CA SER A 386 -3.34 1.55 21.70
C SER A 386 -4.71 2.07 21.26
N PHE A 387 -5.35 1.32 20.36
CA PHE A 387 -6.80 1.16 20.34
C PHE A 387 -7.15 -0.25 20.79
N ASN A 388 -7.92 -0.34 21.88
CA ASN A 388 -8.58 -1.56 22.30
C ASN A 388 -10.08 -1.29 22.08
N PRO A 389 -10.78 -1.97 21.16
CA PRO A 389 -12.22 -1.78 21.00
C PRO A 389 -12.92 -2.34 22.26
N THR A 390 -13.03 -1.51 23.29
CA THR A 390 -13.82 -1.84 24.48
C THR A 390 -15.27 -1.59 24.14
N TYR A 391 -16.09 -2.65 24.19
CA TYR A 391 -17.54 -2.53 24.20
C TYR A 391 -17.98 -1.61 25.36
N PRO A 392 -19.06 -0.83 25.20
CA PRO A 392 -19.77 -0.38 26.39
C PRO A 392 -20.19 -1.63 27.18
N SER A 393 -19.74 -1.72 28.44
CA SER A 393 -19.93 -2.89 29.33
C SER A 393 -21.39 -3.26 29.59
N ASP A 394 -22.32 -2.44 29.09
CA ASP A 394 -23.72 -2.42 29.47
C ASP A 394 -24.59 -3.05 28.36
N VAL A 395 -24.01 -3.32 27.19
CA VAL A 395 -24.67 -3.95 26.04
C VAL A 395 -24.09 -5.34 25.84
N ALA A 396 -24.64 -6.34 26.55
CA ALA A 396 -24.35 -7.73 26.27
C ALA A 396 -25.08 -8.13 24.97
N CYS A 397 -24.43 -7.97 23.82
CA CYS A 397 -24.90 -8.54 22.57
C CYS A 397 -24.89 -10.08 22.74
N PRO A 398 -26.03 -10.79 22.67
CA PRO A 398 -26.08 -12.22 22.89
C PRO A 398 -25.48 -13.06 21.74
N TYR A 399 -24.83 -12.42 20.77
CA TYR A 399 -24.23 -13.09 19.62
C TYR A 399 -22.69 -13.02 19.67
N VAL A 400 -22.06 -14.16 19.92
CA VAL A 400 -20.62 -14.36 19.71
C VAL A 400 -20.46 -15.10 18.37
N PRO A 401 -19.83 -14.50 17.34
CA PRO A 401 -19.60 -15.19 16.07
C PRO A 401 -18.72 -16.43 16.28
N GLY A 402 -19.27 -17.62 16.02
CA GLY A 402 -18.55 -18.90 16.11
C GLY A 402 -18.93 -19.84 17.26
N ALA A 403 -19.88 -19.46 18.12
CA ALA A 403 -20.46 -20.41 19.07
C ALA A 403 -21.46 -21.31 18.34
N THR A 404 -21.01 -22.49 17.89
CA THR A 404 -21.91 -23.58 17.49
C THR A 404 -22.77 -23.93 18.70
N THR A 405 -24.02 -23.47 18.70
CA THR A 405 -24.99 -23.79 19.75
C THR A 405 -25.29 -25.27 19.71
N THR A 406 -24.56 -26.06 20.49
CA THR A 406 -24.99 -27.38 20.93
C THR A 406 -26.20 -27.17 21.82
N LEU A 407 -27.39 -27.37 21.26
CA LEU A 407 -28.66 -27.41 21.98
C LEU A 407 -28.57 -28.45 23.11
N THR A 408 -28.27 -27.98 24.32
CA THR A 408 -28.36 -28.80 25.53
C THR A 408 -29.79 -28.68 26.01
N THR A 409 -30.61 -29.67 25.64
CA THR A 409 -31.95 -29.87 26.19
C THR A 409 -31.85 -30.06 27.70
N THR A 410 -32.08 -29.01 28.48
CA THR A 410 -32.27 -29.14 29.93
C THR A 410 -33.74 -29.46 30.19
N THR A 411 -34.00 -30.72 30.54
CA THR A 411 -35.29 -31.20 31.05
C THR A 411 -35.60 -30.51 32.37
N THR A 412 -36.47 -29.51 32.35
CA THR A 412 -37.04 -28.92 33.58
C THR A 412 -38.24 -29.75 34.03
N THR A 413 -38.05 -30.50 35.11
CA THR A 413 -39.12 -31.18 35.85
C THR A 413 -40.10 -30.14 36.41
N LYS A 414 -41.31 -30.07 35.86
CA LYS A 414 -42.42 -29.26 36.39
C LYS A 414 -42.92 -29.86 37.70
N LEU A 415 -42.88 -29.06 38.78
CA LEU A 415 -43.63 -29.30 40.00
C LEU A 415 -45.11 -28.97 39.74
N VAL A 416 -45.97 -29.98 39.91
CA VAL A 416 -47.42 -29.89 39.80
C VAL A 416 -47.97 -29.25 41.08
N ILE A 417 -48.58 -28.08 40.97
CA ILE A 417 -49.52 -27.56 41.98
C ILE A 417 -50.90 -27.47 41.32
N THR A 418 -51.76 -28.39 41.74
CA THR A 418 -53.15 -28.51 41.33
C THR A 418 -53.99 -27.50 42.12
N THR A 419 -54.65 -26.57 41.44
CA THR A 419 -55.90 -25.97 41.96
C THR A 419 -56.96 -25.99 40.89
N THR A 420 -58.06 -26.65 41.23
CA THR A 420 -59.24 -26.96 40.44
C THR A 420 -60.33 -25.94 40.75
N THR A 421 -60.96 -25.37 39.71
CA THR A 421 -62.41 -25.11 39.52
C THR A 421 -62.58 -24.24 38.26
N LYS A 422 -62.88 -24.82 37.09
CA LYS A 422 -64.22 -25.10 36.49
C LYS A 422 -65.02 -23.80 36.22
N ALA A 423 -64.92 -23.20 35.02
CA ALA A 423 -65.64 -23.50 33.75
C ALA A 423 -67.15 -23.13 33.83
N ALA A 424 -67.83 -22.50 32.85
CA ALA A 424 -67.56 -22.21 31.45
C ALA A 424 -68.60 -21.19 30.88
N ALA A 425 -68.30 -20.72 29.66
CA ALA A 425 -69.20 -20.46 28.52
C ALA A 425 -70.01 -19.15 28.47
N ALA A 426 -69.72 -18.32 27.44
CA ALA A 426 -70.45 -18.39 26.17
C ALA A 426 -69.72 -17.56 25.09
N ALA A 427 -69.78 -18.06 23.86
CA ALA A 427 -69.01 -17.62 22.71
C ALA A 427 -69.85 -16.78 21.72
N ALA A 428 -69.12 -16.05 20.87
CA ALA A 428 -69.36 -15.83 19.44
C ALA A 428 -70.58 -15.01 18.96
N ALA A 429 -70.28 -13.97 18.18
CA ALA A 429 -70.89 -13.54 16.90
C ALA A 429 -70.63 -12.04 16.71
N ALA A 430 -70.42 -11.46 15.53
CA ALA A 430 -70.13 -11.92 14.19
C ALA A 430 -69.71 -10.67 13.38
N THR A 431 -68.82 -10.87 12.44
CA THR A 431 -68.48 -9.99 11.33
C THR A 431 -69.74 -9.48 10.61
N LYS A 432 -69.83 -8.17 10.34
CA LYS A 432 -70.63 -7.66 9.23
C LYS A 432 -69.97 -6.46 8.56
N VAL A 433 -69.36 -6.75 7.41
CA VAL A 433 -69.08 -5.84 6.32
C VAL A 433 -70.39 -5.19 5.87
N ALA A 434 -70.40 -3.86 5.75
CA ALA A 434 -71.46 -3.12 5.08
C ALA A 434 -70.82 -2.08 4.15
N THR A 435 -70.53 -2.52 2.93
CA THR A 435 -70.58 -1.68 1.73
C THR A 435 -72.03 -1.33 1.45
N PHE A 436 -72.36 -0.04 1.41
CA PHE A 436 -73.47 0.49 0.61
C PHE A 436 -73.10 1.91 0.16
N GLY A 437 -72.96 2.08 -1.15
CA GLY A 437 -72.85 3.38 -1.80
C GLY A 437 -74.21 4.06 -1.94
N GLY A 438 -74.19 5.34 -2.30
CA GLY A 438 -75.41 6.04 -2.70
C GLY A 438 -75.30 7.56 -2.72
N PHE A 439 -74.80 8.08 -3.84
CA PHE A 439 -75.33 9.24 -4.60
C PHE A 439 -75.87 10.48 -3.87
N GLY A 440 -75.31 11.64 -4.24
CA GLY A 440 -75.97 12.94 -4.13
C GLY A 440 -75.16 14.02 -4.85
N GLY A 441 -75.52 14.30 -6.11
CA GLY A 441 -74.90 15.35 -6.92
C GLY A 441 -75.68 16.68 -6.94
N PHE A 442 -74.96 17.70 -7.43
CA PHE A 442 -75.39 18.98 -8.05
C PHE A 442 -75.92 20.13 -7.17
N PRO A 443 -75.95 21.39 -7.67
CA PRO A 443 -75.15 22.04 -8.74
C PRO A 443 -74.64 23.47 -8.39
N ARG A 444 -73.51 23.88 -8.96
CA ARG A 444 -73.27 25.07 -9.81
C ARG A 444 -71.81 25.50 -9.78
#